data_AF-A0A2E9UQB5-F1
#
_entry.id   AF-A0A2E9UQB5-F1
#
_cell.length_a   1.000
_cell.length_b   1.000
_cell.length_c   1.000
_cell.angle_alpha   90.00
_cell.angle_beta   90.00
_cell.angle_gamma   90.00
#
_symmetry.space_group_name_H-M   'P 1'
#
loop_
_entity.id
_entity.type
_entity.pdbx_description
1 polymer ?
#
loop_
_entity_poly.entity_id
_entity_poly.type
_entity_poly.pdbx_seq_one_letter_code
_entity_poly.pdbx_strand_id
1 'polypeptide(L)'
;MKVRFSLIVFALLFLTACGSSGKPQTFDEQKGPLPEKISEFSQQLLPNGEDPNLVPLVQRNFLEGCFVGGIQRVPSISPTVLADTCACSYSDLVTYVREVSATETAAFKLFENLDKSVRQEGGYADLGTAYKEIFASCQS
;
A
#
# COMPACT_ATOMS: atom_id res chain seq x y z
N MET A 1 0.46 -19.98 -1.25
CA MET A 1 -0.06 -18.98 -2.19
C MET A 1 -1.35 -18.31 -1.73
N LYS A 2 -2.40 -19.02 -1.27
CA LYS A 2 -3.69 -18.43 -0.80
C LYS A 2 -3.56 -17.29 0.22
N VAL A 3 -2.62 -17.43 1.15
CA VAL A 3 -2.31 -16.43 2.19
C VAL A 3 -1.80 -15.11 1.61
N ARG A 4 -0.95 -15.17 0.58
CA ARG A 4 -0.23 -14.04 -0.01
C ARG A 4 -1.18 -13.11 -0.78
N PHE A 5 -2.17 -13.67 -1.46
CA PHE A 5 -3.20 -12.93 -2.19
C PHE A 5 -4.09 -12.05 -1.30
N SER A 6 -4.12 -12.36 -0.01
CA SER A 6 -5.14 -11.87 0.91
C SER A 6 -4.68 -10.64 1.71
N LEU A 7 -3.36 -10.42 1.80
CA LEU A 7 -2.75 -9.25 2.47
C LEU A 7 -2.78 -8.01 1.54
N ILE A 8 -2.53 -8.21 0.25
CA ILE A 8 -2.43 -7.15 -0.77
C ILE A 8 -3.79 -6.55 -1.11
N VAL A 9 -4.84 -7.38 -1.14
CA VAL A 9 -6.22 -6.93 -1.38
C VAL A 9 -6.64 -5.90 -0.33
N PHE A 10 -6.20 -6.05 0.92
CA PHE A 10 -6.53 -5.10 1.98
C PHE A 10 -5.70 -3.81 1.94
N ALA A 11 -4.43 -3.86 1.53
CA ALA A 11 -3.61 -2.66 1.31
C ALA A 11 -4.28 -1.66 0.38
N LEU A 12 -4.90 -2.18 -0.68
CA LEU A 12 -5.58 -1.37 -1.68
C LEU A 12 -6.95 -0.89 -1.16
N LEU A 13 -7.76 -1.80 -0.60
CA LEU A 13 -9.13 -1.53 -0.11
C LEU A 13 -9.29 -0.29 0.81
N PHE A 14 -8.27 0.12 1.55
CA PHE A 14 -8.33 1.24 2.52
C PHE A 14 -8.05 2.62 1.93
N LEU A 15 -7.83 2.77 0.62
CA LEU A 15 -7.63 4.08 0.00
C LEU A 15 -8.86 5.01 0.04
N THR A 16 -9.99 4.53 0.56
CA THR A 16 -11.17 5.35 0.88
C THR A 16 -11.17 5.83 2.33
N ALA A 17 -10.15 6.59 2.75
CA ALA A 17 -10.25 7.35 3.98
C ALA A 17 -11.02 8.66 3.71
N CYS A 18 -12.22 8.75 4.29
CA CYS A 18 -13.09 9.92 4.25
C CYS A 18 -12.63 10.93 5.31
N GLY A 19 -12.08 12.06 4.88
CA GLY A 19 -11.67 13.18 5.75
C GLY A 19 -11.94 14.50 5.04
N SER A 20 -12.28 15.54 5.81
CA SER A 20 -12.83 16.85 5.40
C SER A 20 -12.03 17.67 4.37
N SER A 21 -10.90 17.15 3.87
CA SER A 21 -9.93 17.86 3.01
C SER A 21 -10.08 17.55 1.52
N GLY A 22 -11.12 16.80 1.13
CA GLY A 22 -11.26 16.27 -0.23
C GLY A 22 -10.37 15.05 -0.49
N LYS A 23 -10.61 14.37 -1.60
CA LYS A 23 -9.84 13.18 -1.99
C LYS A 23 -8.45 13.59 -2.50
N PRO A 24 -7.35 12.91 -2.10
CA PRO A 24 -6.02 13.24 -2.62
C PRO A 24 -5.99 13.08 -4.14
N GLN A 25 -5.22 13.93 -4.82
CA GLN A 25 -5.02 13.90 -6.27
C GLN A 25 -3.61 13.46 -6.68
N THR A 26 -2.69 13.38 -5.72
CA THR A 26 -1.30 12.96 -5.88
C THR A 26 -0.85 12.11 -4.68
N PHE A 27 0.33 11.50 -4.77
CA PHE A 27 0.86 10.63 -3.71
C PHE A 27 1.31 11.38 -2.45
N ASP A 28 1.64 12.67 -2.56
CA ASP A 28 2.30 13.45 -1.49
C ASP A 28 1.34 14.30 -0.63
N GLU A 29 0.05 14.27 -0.95
CA GLU A 29 -0.97 15.09 -0.31
C GLU A 29 -1.39 14.58 1.08
N GLN A 30 -1.92 15.53 1.87
CA GLN A 30 -2.57 15.24 3.15
C GLN A 30 -1.66 14.47 4.12
N LYS A 31 -0.45 15.00 4.32
CA LYS A 31 0.53 14.46 5.27
C LYS A 31 0.01 14.47 6.69
N GLY A 32 0.39 13.47 7.47
CA GLY A 32 0.08 13.39 8.89
C GLY A 32 0.69 12.14 9.52
N PRO A 33 0.36 11.85 10.79
CA PRO A 33 1.00 10.75 11.50
C PRO A 33 0.60 9.38 10.98
N LEU A 34 1.53 8.43 11.06
CA LEU A 34 1.20 7.01 10.95
C LEU A 34 0.09 6.65 11.95
N PRO A 35 -0.87 5.80 11.56
CA PRO A 35 -1.89 5.29 12.47
C PRO A 35 -1.27 4.62 13.71
N GLU A 36 -1.84 4.85 14.89
CA GLU A 36 -1.30 4.34 16.16
C GLU A 36 -1.03 2.83 16.12
N LYS A 37 -1.94 2.07 15.51
CA LYS A 37 -1.88 0.61 15.37
C LYS A 37 -0.72 0.06 14.54
N ILE A 38 -0.01 0.91 13.79
CA ILE A 38 1.19 0.52 13.03
C ILE A 38 2.42 1.37 13.40
N SER A 39 2.25 2.37 14.27
CA SER A 39 3.30 3.34 14.62
C SER A 39 4.53 2.71 15.29
N GLU A 40 4.35 1.60 16.02
CA GLU A 40 5.44 0.86 16.65
C GLU A 40 6.42 0.24 15.62
N PHE A 41 5.98 0.04 14.37
CA PHE A 41 6.78 -0.49 13.27
C PHE A 41 7.28 0.59 12.31
N SER A 42 7.28 1.86 12.73
CA SER A 42 7.66 3.01 11.89
C SER A 42 9.02 2.85 11.20
N GLN A 43 10.01 2.24 11.88
CA GLN A 43 11.34 2.01 11.29
C GLN A 43 11.30 1.07 10.07
N GLN A 44 10.45 0.04 10.11
CA GLN A 44 10.27 -0.90 9.00
C GLN A 44 9.36 -0.32 7.91
N LEU A 45 8.31 0.39 8.33
CA LEU A 45 7.32 0.97 7.42
C LEU A 45 7.85 2.18 6.64
N LEU A 46 8.85 2.88 7.18
CA LEU A 46 9.47 4.08 6.64
C LEU A 46 11.00 3.91 6.55
N PRO A 47 11.49 2.95 5.74
CA PRO A 47 12.90 2.51 5.77
C PRO A 47 13.90 3.59 5.37
N ASN A 48 13.45 4.64 4.67
CA ASN A 48 14.27 5.75 4.21
C ASN A 48 14.40 6.90 5.23
N GLY A 49 13.90 6.72 6.46
CA GLY A 49 13.99 7.72 7.52
C GLY A 49 13.00 8.87 7.38
N GLU A 50 11.84 8.62 6.77
CA GLU A 50 10.74 9.58 6.70
C GLU A 50 10.19 9.91 8.10
N ASP A 51 9.75 11.15 8.33
CA ASP A 51 9.13 11.54 9.61
C ASP A 51 7.78 10.83 9.78
N PRO A 52 7.60 9.98 10.82
CA PRO A 52 6.35 9.26 11.05
C PRO A 52 5.15 10.18 11.32
N ASN A 53 5.36 11.48 11.55
CA ASN A 53 4.31 12.49 11.74
C ASN A 53 3.90 13.19 10.44
N LEU A 54 4.63 13.00 9.34
CA LEU A 54 4.45 13.71 8.07
C LEU A 54 4.30 12.77 6.87
N VAL A 55 3.67 11.61 7.07
CA VAL A 55 3.48 10.59 6.03
C VAL A 55 2.25 10.93 5.17
N PRO A 56 2.37 10.93 3.82
CA PRO A 56 1.23 11.19 2.93
C PRO A 56 0.06 10.23 3.16
N LEU A 57 -1.16 10.70 2.93
CA LEU A 57 -2.38 9.92 3.21
C LEU A 57 -2.43 8.60 2.45
N VAL A 58 -2.02 8.60 1.17
CA VAL A 58 -2.06 7.43 0.30
C VAL A 58 -1.14 6.33 0.83
N GLN A 59 0.08 6.71 1.24
CA GLN A 59 1.05 5.81 1.86
C GLN A 59 0.51 5.26 3.18
N ARG A 60 0.00 6.12 4.07
CA ARG A 60 -0.58 5.69 5.35
C ARG A 60 -1.68 4.65 5.17
N ASN A 61 -2.64 4.93 4.30
CA ASN A 61 -3.76 4.02 4.03
C ASN A 61 -3.29 2.67 3.48
N PHE A 62 -2.32 2.69 2.57
CA PHE A 62 -1.77 1.46 2.00
C PHE A 62 -1.05 0.62 3.06
N LEU A 63 -0.13 1.24 3.81
CA LEU A 63 0.65 0.57 4.86
C LEU A 63 -0.27 -0.02 5.95
N GLU A 64 -1.27 0.76 6.36
CA GLU A 64 -2.27 0.35 7.34
C GLU A 64 -3.09 -0.85 6.86
N GLY A 65 -3.60 -0.79 5.63
CA GLY A 65 -4.38 -1.88 5.05
C GLY A 65 -3.54 -3.15 4.87
N CYS A 66 -2.30 -3.00 4.39
CA CYS A 66 -1.37 -4.09 4.19
C CYS A 66 -1.05 -4.80 5.50
N PHE A 67 -0.66 -4.03 6.51
CA PHE A 67 -0.20 -4.57 7.79
C PHE A 67 -1.34 -5.19 8.59
N VAL A 68 -2.45 -4.47 8.77
CA VAL A 68 -3.59 -4.95 9.56
C VAL A 68 -4.26 -6.15 8.89
N GLY A 69 -4.47 -6.09 7.58
CA GLY A 69 -4.98 -7.23 6.81
C GLY A 69 -4.01 -8.41 6.82
N GLY A 70 -2.71 -8.11 6.83
CA GLY A 70 -1.59 -9.03 6.99
C GLY A 70 -1.70 -9.91 8.24
N ILE A 71 -1.62 -9.26 9.40
CA ILE A 71 -1.66 -9.91 10.72
C ILE A 71 -2.94 -10.71 10.93
N GLN A 72 -4.11 -10.17 10.54
CA GLN A 72 -5.39 -10.83 10.75
C GLN A 72 -5.51 -12.18 10.03
N ARG A 73 -4.86 -12.32 8.88
CA ARG A 73 -4.95 -13.53 8.04
C ARG A 73 -3.81 -14.50 8.28
N VAL A 74 -2.67 -14.01 8.77
CA VAL A 74 -1.49 -14.82 9.08
C VAL A 74 -1.00 -14.48 10.47
N PRO A 75 -1.68 -14.92 11.54
CA PRO A 75 -1.29 -14.57 12.90
C PRO A 75 0.13 -14.99 13.27
N SER A 76 0.71 -15.96 12.53
CA SER A 76 2.08 -16.46 12.72
C SER A 76 3.15 -15.70 11.92
N ILE A 77 2.79 -14.71 11.10
CA ILE A 77 3.80 -13.92 10.37
C ILE A 77 4.51 -12.99 11.36
N SER A 78 5.82 -12.81 11.19
CA SER A 78 6.54 -11.82 11.98
C SER A 78 6.02 -10.41 11.66
N PRO A 79 5.59 -9.61 12.65
CA PRO A 79 5.15 -8.24 12.43
C PRO A 79 6.21 -7.38 11.72
N THR A 80 7.49 -7.51 12.08
CA THR A 80 8.56 -6.75 11.46
C THR A 80 8.73 -7.10 9.98
N VAL A 81 8.76 -8.39 9.65
CA VAL A 81 8.86 -8.87 8.26
C VAL A 81 7.66 -8.41 7.43
N LEU A 82 6.47 -8.41 8.01
CA LEU A 82 5.27 -7.92 7.35
C LEU A 82 5.36 -6.41 7.10
N ALA A 83 5.84 -5.62 8.08
CA ALA A 83 6.04 -4.18 7.90
C ALA A 83 7.04 -3.88 6.76
N ASP A 84 8.17 -4.57 6.71
CA ASP A 84 9.15 -4.44 5.62
C ASP A 84 8.53 -4.80 4.27
N THR A 85 7.76 -5.89 4.21
CA THR A 85 7.05 -6.33 3.01
C THR A 85 6.07 -5.27 2.52
N CYS A 86 5.33 -4.64 3.45
CA CYS A 86 4.36 -3.60 3.13
C CYS A 86 5.04 -2.32 2.61
N ALA A 87 6.15 -1.91 3.22
CA ALA A 87 6.93 -0.75 2.77
C ALA A 87 7.50 -0.98 1.36
N CYS A 88 8.13 -2.13 1.12
CA CYS A 88 8.65 -2.52 -0.19
C CYS A 88 7.53 -2.52 -1.24
N SER A 89 6.40 -3.17 -0.94
CA SER A 89 5.28 -3.28 -1.87
C SER A 89 4.71 -1.92 -2.26
N TYR A 90 4.64 -0.97 -1.32
CA TYR A 90 4.20 0.39 -1.60
C TYR A 90 5.20 1.11 -2.51
N SER A 91 6.48 1.09 -2.13
CA SER A 91 7.55 1.79 -2.85
C SER A 91 7.66 1.31 -4.30
N ASP A 92 7.70 0.00 -4.52
CA ASP A 92 7.83 -0.58 -5.86
C ASP A 92 6.59 -0.34 -6.71
N LEU A 93 5.39 -0.39 -6.11
CA LEU A 93 4.15 -0.08 -6.82
C LEU A 93 4.09 1.38 -7.25
N VAL A 94 4.42 2.32 -6.37
CA VAL A 94 4.46 3.76 -6.69
C VAL A 94 5.52 4.06 -7.75
N THR A 95 6.69 3.44 -7.64
CA THR A 95 7.76 3.57 -8.63
C THR A 95 7.29 3.09 -9.99
N TYR A 96 6.73 1.88 -10.07
CA TYR A 96 6.24 1.30 -11.31
C TYR A 96 5.16 2.17 -11.97
N VAL A 97 4.12 2.59 -11.22
CA VAL A 97 3.04 3.39 -11.82
C VAL A 97 3.53 4.75 -12.30
N ARG A 98 4.57 5.33 -11.67
CA ARG A 98 5.23 6.55 -12.14
C ARG A 98 6.04 6.30 -13.42
N GLU A 99 6.78 5.20 -13.50
CA GLU A 99 7.58 4.85 -14.68
C GLU A 99 6.73 4.60 -15.94
N VAL A 100 5.60 3.93 -15.79
CA VAL A 100 4.73 3.59 -16.94
C VAL A 100 3.72 4.67 -17.30
N SER A 101 3.71 5.80 -16.58
CA SER A 101 2.78 6.90 -16.78
C SER A 101 3.48 8.15 -17.28
N ALA A 102 2.82 8.91 -18.16
CA ALA A 102 3.39 10.13 -18.71
C ALA A 102 3.44 11.31 -17.72
N THR A 103 2.61 11.29 -16.67
CA THR A 103 2.50 12.38 -15.68
C THR A 103 2.18 11.82 -14.29
N GLU A 104 2.48 12.60 -13.25
CA GLU A 104 2.17 12.25 -11.85
C GLU A 104 0.66 12.00 -11.65
N THR A 105 -0.20 12.83 -12.25
CA THR A 105 -1.65 12.64 -12.20
C THR A 105 -2.10 11.36 -12.91
N ALA A 106 -1.44 10.98 -14.01
CA ALA A 106 -1.72 9.71 -14.69
C ALA A 106 -1.29 8.51 -13.83
N ALA A 107 -0.12 8.60 -13.20
CA ALA A 107 0.38 7.58 -12.27
C ALA A 107 -0.56 7.39 -11.08
N PHE A 108 -1.01 8.50 -10.48
CA PHE A 108 -1.98 8.46 -9.39
C PHE A 108 -3.30 7.83 -9.82
N LYS A 109 -3.86 8.22 -10.97
CA LYS A 109 -5.07 7.61 -11.52
C LYS A 109 -4.90 6.12 -11.80
N LEU A 110 -3.74 5.70 -12.29
CA LEU A 110 -3.45 4.28 -12.50
C LEU A 110 -3.47 3.52 -11.17
N PHE A 111 -2.82 4.05 -10.14
CA PHE A 111 -2.84 3.48 -8.79
C PHE A 111 -4.26 3.38 -8.22
N GLU A 112 -5.08 4.44 -8.36
CA GLU A 112 -6.49 4.41 -7.94
C GLU A 112 -7.32 3.39 -8.71
N ASN A 113 -7.03 3.18 -10.00
CA ASN A 113 -7.73 2.19 -10.80
C ASN A 113 -7.33 0.78 -10.39
N LEU A 114 -6.05 0.54 -10.06
CA LEU A 114 -5.60 -0.72 -9.50
C LEU A 114 -6.30 -1.04 -8.19
N ASP A 115 -6.45 -0.05 -7.31
CA ASP A 115 -7.27 -0.21 -6.11
C ASP A 115 -8.69 -0.68 -6.46
N LYS A 116 -9.40 0.09 -7.29
CA LYS A 116 -10.78 -0.25 -7.67
C LYS A 116 -10.90 -1.62 -8.32
N SER A 117 -9.97 -2.00 -9.21
CA SER A 117 -9.98 -3.30 -9.88
C SER A 117 -9.81 -4.44 -8.89
N VAL A 118 -8.95 -4.27 -7.89
CA VAL A 118 -8.77 -5.28 -6.82
C VAL A 118 -10.03 -5.41 -5.94
N ARG A 119 -10.89 -4.39 -5.92
CA ARG A 119 -12.16 -4.38 -5.18
C ARG A 119 -13.35 -4.96 -5.94
N GLN A 120 -13.24 -5.17 -7.25
CA GLN A 120 -14.29 -5.73 -8.11
C GLN A 120 -14.17 -7.26 -8.28
N GLU A 121 -15.21 -7.92 -8.81
CA GLU A 121 -15.20 -9.38 -9.06
C GLU A 121 -14.01 -9.75 -9.97
N GLY A 122 -13.16 -10.66 -9.49
CA GLY A 122 -11.86 -10.99 -10.09
C GLY A 122 -10.65 -10.71 -9.19
N GLY A 123 -10.72 -9.61 -8.44
CA GLY A 123 -9.74 -9.23 -7.41
C GLY A 123 -8.27 -9.30 -7.87
N TYR A 124 -7.39 -9.78 -6.98
CA TYR A 124 -5.96 -9.98 -7.30
C TYR A 124 -5.74 -10.94 -8.48
N ALA A 125 -6.64 -11.90 -8.73
CA ALA A 125 -6.46 -12.89 -9.80
C ALA A 125 -6.41 -12.24 -11.18
N ASP A 126 -7.05 -11.09 -11.33
CA ASP A 126 -7.13 -10.35 -12.60
C ASP A 126 -6.15 -9.18 -12.67
N LEU A 127 -5.30 -8.99 -11.65
CA LEU A 127 -4.16 -8.07 -11.75
C LEU A 127 -3.20 -8.55 -12.85
N GLY A 128 -2.70 -7.60 -13.64
CA GLY A 128 -1.64 -7.86 -14.61
C GLY A 128 -0.38 -8.46 -13.95
N THR A 129 0.34 -9.29 -14.70
CA THR A 129 1.52 -10.03 -14.21
C THR A 129 2.56 -9.12 -13.57
N ALA A 130 2.83 -7.95 -14.14
CA ALA A 130 3.80 -6.98 -13.61
C ALA A 130 3.48 -6.56 -12.17
N TYR A 131 2.21 -6.31 -11.84
CA TYR A 131 1.81 -5.96 -10.47
C TYR A 131 2.00 -7.14 -9.51
N LYS A 132 1.68 -8.36 -9.96
CA LYS A 132 1.87 -9.58 -9.16
C LYS A 132 3.35 -9.85 -8.88
N GLU A 133 4.23 -9.54 -9.83
CA GLU A 133 5.68 -9.68 -9.70
C GLU A 133 6.25 -8.71 -8.66
N ILE A 134 5.82 -7.44 -8.68
CA ILE A 134 6.18 -6.44 -7.66
C ILE A 134 5.87 -6.93 -6.24
N PHE A 135 4.68 -7.50 -6.03
CA PHE A 135 4.35 -8.01 -4.70
C PHE A 135 5.09 -9.28 -4.33
N ALA A 136 5.52 -10.07 -5.32
CA ALA A 136 6.27 -11.30 -5.09
C ALA A 136 7.73 -11.01 -4.74
N SER A 137 8.36 -10.00 -5.34
CA SER A 137 9.75 -9.60 -5.04
C SER A 137 9.92 -9.12 -3.60
N CYS A 138 8.93 -8.43 -3.06
CA CYS A 138 8.95 -7.90 -1.69
C CYS A 138 8.75 -8.94 -0.57
N GLN A 139 8.55 -10.22 -0.92
CA GLN A 139 8.31 -11.31 0.04
C GLN A 139 9.52 -12.25 0.22
N SER A 140 10.70 -11.82 -0.26
CA SER A 140 11.94 -12.61 -0.34
C SER A 140 12.70 -12.66 0.98
#